data_AF-A0A959F6R2-F1
#
_entry.id   AF-A0A959F6R2-F1
#
_cell.length_a   1.000
_cell.length_b   1.000
_cell.length_c   1.000
_cell.angle_alpha   90.00
_cell.angle_beta   90.00
_cell.angle_gamma   90.00
#
_symmetry.space_group_name_H-M   'P 1'
#
loop_
_entity.id
_entity.type
_entity.pdbx_description
1 polymer ?
#
loop_
_entity_poly.entity_id
_entity_poly.type
_entity_poly.pdbx_seq_one_letter_code
_entity_poly.pdbx_strand_id
1 'polypeptide(L)'
;MTARTRPNEIPAGWHYPALSFLLFIFLSIIACRKTPEEQYRKFEKNELAKGIHYDSLIYGLTFGMSNDEFRDYCFGQHLEGQFNQGGRRNSAWVVSQLKHELNYPAEINFYPEFKQDSITGLNASIYYVNAHYQDHTFHLDSLLQDVLHLVEKWYGPGYYKIKSPVKYKDDVYVKVNGNRRITIYPDQSGQMVNLWYVNLRVK
;
A
#
# COMPACT_ATOMS: atom_id res chain seq x y z
N MET A 1 33.50 66.81 -30.83
CA MET A 1 33.03 67.74 -29.78
C MET A 1 31.83 67.12 -29.10
N THR A 2 31.88 67.12 -27.77
CA THR A 2 31.05 66.38 -26.80
C THR A 2 29.59 66.80 -26.74
N ALA A 3 28.67 65.83 -26.65
CA ALA A 3 27.37 66.02 -26.00
C ALA A 3 27.07 64.82 -25.09
N ARG A 4 27.14 65.07 -23.79
CA ARG A 4 26.96 64.16 -22.66
C ARG A 4 25.46 64.08 -22.38
N THR A 5 24.80 62.95 -22.62
CA THR A 5 23.43 62.73 -22.15
C THR A 5 23.46 62.21 -20.71
N ARG A 6 22.66 62.84 -19.84
CA ARG A 6 22.58 62.57 -18.40
C ARG A 6 22.01 61.16 -18.13
N PRO A 7 22.37 60.52 -17.00
CA PRO A 7 21.74 59.27 -16.60
C PRO A 7 20.28 59.51 -16.20
N ASN A 8 19.40 58.59 -16.61
CA ASN A 8 18.01 58.55 -16.17
C ASN A 8 17.95 58.27 -14.66
N GLU A 9 17.42 59.21 -13.89
CA GLU A 9 17.05 59.00 -12.50
C GLU A 9 15.85 58.05 -12.42
N ILE A 10 16.01 56.94 -11.70
CA ILE A 10 14.93 56.01 -11.39
C ILE A 10 14.20 56.58 -10.15
N PRO A 11 12.89 56.89 -10.20
CA PRO A 11 12.19 57.40 -9.03
C PRO A 11 12.11 56.33 -7.93
N ALA A 12 12.42 56.78 -6.72
CA ALA A 12 12.42 55.99 -5.50
C ALA A 12 11.01 55.51 -5.10
N GLY A 13 10.94 54.24 -4.68
CA GLY A 13 10.14 53.82 -3.53
C GLY A 13 8.62 53.82 -3.67
N TRP A 14 8.06 52.90 -4.46
CA TRP A 14 6.73 52.38 -4.16
C TRP A 14 6.87 51.23 -3.15
N HIS A 15 6.89 51.56 -1.86
CA HIS A 15 6.65 50.54 -0.84
C HIS A 15 5.15 50.18 -0.90
N TYR A 16 4.85 48.97 -1.36
CA TYR A 16 3.49 48.43 -1.38
C TYR A 16 3.25 47.59 -0.09
N PRO A 17 2.93 48.19 1.07
CA PRO A 17 2.73 47.44 2.31
C PRO A 17 1.57 46.42 2.18
N ALA A 18 0.57 46.72 1.34
CA ALA A 18 -0.55 45.82 1.05
C ALA A 18 -0.11 44.53 0.34
N LEU A 19 0.87 44.61 -0.57
CA LEU A 19 1.40 43.44 -1.27
C LEU A 19 2.21 42.55 -0.32
N SER A 20 2.96 43.17 0.59
CA SER A 20 3.74 42.48 1.63
C SER A 20 2.83 41.81 2.67
N PHE A 21 1.72 42.45 3.04
CA PHE A 21 0.73 41.89 3.96
C PHE A 21 -0.06 40.71 3.34
N LEU A 22 -0.43 40.81 2.06
CA LEU A 22 -1.04 39.72 1.30
C LEU A 22 -0.08 38.53 1.12
N LEU A 23 1.21 38.78 0.93
CA LEU A 23 2.25 37.73 0.86
C LEU A 23 2.37 36.98 2.20
N PHE A 24 2.33 37.70 3.33
CA PHE A 24 2.36 37.10 4.67
C PHE A 24 1.11 36.25 4.98
N ILE A 25 -0.07 36.68 4.53
CA ILE A 25 -1.30 35.90 4.68
C ILE A 25 -1.23 34.64 3.81
N PHE A 26 -0.74 34.73 2.57
CA PHE A 26 -0.59 33.59 1.66
C PHE A 26 0.44 32.56 2.15
N LEU A 27 1.55 33.00 2.75
CA LEU A 27 2.55 32.14 3.40
C LEU A 27 1.98 31.39 4.61
N SER A 28 1.02 31.99 5.33
CA SER A 28 0.42 31.38 6.53
C SER A 28 -0.54 30.22 6.22
N ILE A 29 -1.15 30.20 5.02
CA ILE A 29 -2.11 29.14 4.61
C ILE A 29 -1.40 27.88 4.11
N ILE A 30 -0.12 27.97 3.73
CA ILE A 30 0.67 26.84 3.23
C ILE A 30 1.26 26.02 4.39
N ALA A 31 1.45 26.63 5.56
CA ALA A 31 2.13 26.03 6.71
C ALA A 31 1.32 24.94 7.46
N CYS A 32 0.06 24.69 7.10
CA CYS A 32 -0.82 23.77 7.84
C CYS A 32 -1.34 22.56 7.02
N ARG A 33 -0.66 22.17 5.94
CA ARG A 33 -0.99 20.92 5.24
C ARG A 33 -0.14 19.77 5.77
N LYS A 34 -0.77 18.89 6.57
CA LYS A 34 -0.14 17.63 7.00
C LYS A 34 0.19 16.76 5.80
N THR A 35 1.39 16.18 5.79
CA THR A 35 1.80 15.27 4.72
C THR A 35 0.94 14.00 4.73
N PRO A 36 0.79 13.28 3.60
CA PRO A 36 0.10 11.98 3.58
C PRO A 36 0.67 10.98 4.59
N GLU A 37 1.98 11.00 4.82
CA GLU A 37 2.64 10.16 5.83
C GLU A 37 2.18 10.50 7.26
N GLU A 38 2.12 11.79 7.60
CA GLU A 38 1.65 12.22 8.93
C GLU A 38 0.18 11.87 9.15
N GLN A 39 -0.65 12.01 8.12
CA GLN A 39 -2.06 11.61 8.17
C GLN A 39 -2.19 10.11 8.41
N TYR A 40 -1.42 9.30 7.67
CA TYR A 40 -1.35 7.86 7.85
C TYR A 40 -0.88 7.46 9.26
N ARG A 41 0.24 8.02 9.75
CA ARG A 41 0.78 7.72 11.09
C ARG A 41 -0.24 8.07 12.18
N LYS A 42 -0.96 9.18 12.03
CA LYS A 42 -2.04 9.55 12.94
C LYS A 42 -3.18 8.53 12.88
N PHE A 43 -3.57 8.08 11.69
CA PHE A 43 -4.59 7.06 11.52
C PHE A 43 -4.20 5.72 12.14
N GLU A 44 -3.00 5.21 11.86
CA GLU A 44 -2.48 3.96 12.46
C GLU A 44 -2.49 4.04 13.99
N LYS A 45 -2.01 5.16 14.56
CA LYS A 45 -2.05 5.40 16.00
C LYS A 45 -3.48 5.39 16.54
N ASN A 46 -4.42 6.02 15.83
CA ASN A 46 -5.82 6.07 16.23
C ASN A 46 -6.47 4.67 16.16
N GLU A 47 -6.22 3.88 15.12
CA GLU A 47 -6.73 2.50 14.99
C GLU A 47 -6.22 1.61 16.12
N LEU A 48 -4.92 1.70 16.45
CA LEU A 48 -4.35 0.98 17.58
C LEU A 48 -4.93 1.42 18.92
N ALA A 49 -5.17 2.73 19.10
CA ALA A 49 -5.75 3.28 20.32
C ALA A 49 -7.20 2.84 20.57
N LYS A 50 -7.95 2.40 19.54
CA LYS A 50 -9.28 1.81 19.72
C LYS A 50 -9.24 0.49 20.49
N GLY A 51 -8.07 -0.14 20.60
CA GLY A 51 -7.93 -1.41 21.30
C GLY A 51 -8.60 -2.60 20.59
N ILE A 52 -9.06 -2.44 19.35
CA ILE A 52 -9.71 -3.50 18.57
C ILE A 52 -8.67 -4.50 18.04
N HIS A 53 -9.02 -5.79 18.04
CA HIS A 53 -8.19 -6.89 17.55
C HIS A 53 -8.89 -7.57 16.36
N TYR A 54 -8.17 -7.66 15.25
CA TYR A 54 -8.54 -8.38 14.04
C TYR A 54 -7.38 -9.30 13.67
N ASP A 55 -7.47 -10.55 14.12
CA ASP A 55 -6.42 -11.55 13.87
C ASP A 55 -6.67 -12.36 12.60
N SER A 56 -7.88 -12.39 12.07
CA SER A 56 -8.20 -13.07 10.81
C SER A 56 -7.38 -12.52 9.64
N LEU A 57 -6.94 -13.40 8.76
CA LEU A 57 -6.27 -13.13 7.49
C LEU A 57 -7.08 -13.78 6.35
N ILE A 58 -6.48 -13.93 5.17
CA ILE A 58 -7.09 -14.64 4.05
C ILE A 58 -7.27 -16.13 4.38
N TYR A 59 -8.30 -16.75 3.80
CA TYR A 59 -8.56 -18.19 3.87
C TYR A 59 -8.50 -18.80 5.27
N GLY A 60 -9.04 -18.11 6.28
CA GLY A 60 -9.14 -18.65 7.64
C GLY A 60 -7.83 -18.68 8.43
N LEU A 61 -6.71 -18.23 7.84
CA LEU A 61 -5.47 -18.02 8.58
C LEU A 61 -5.66 -16.93 9.63
N THR A 62 -4.86 -16.96 10.70
CA THR A 62 -4.88 -15.93 11.73
C THR A 62 -3.47 -15.52 12.14
N PHE A 63 -3.30 -14.26 12.56
CA PHE A 63 -2.20 -13.93 13.46
C PHE A 63 -2.28 -14.80 14.71
N GLY A 64 -1.15 -15.19 15.27
CA GLY A 64 -1.14 -16.09 16.43
C GLY A 64 -0.89 -17.56 16.09
N MET A 65 -1.35 -18.02 14.92
CA MET A 65 -1.21 -19.42 14.48
C MET A 65 0.25 -19.86 14.48
N SER A 66 0.54 -21.07 14.96
CA SER A 66 1.90 -21.61 14.97
C SER A 66 2.33 -22.10 13.59
N ASN A 67 3.64 -22.37 13.42
CA ASN A 67 4.11 -22.95 12.17
C ASN A 67 3.54 -24.34 11.92
N ASP A 68 3.35 -25.15 12.97
CA ASP A 68 2.76 -26.49 12.83
C ASP A 68 1.26 -26.41 12.53
N GLU A 69 0.51 -25.54 13.21
CA GLU A 69 -0.90 -25.31 12.91
C GLU A 69 -1.11 -24.83 11.47
N PHE A 70 -0.25 -23.92 11.00
CA PHE A 70 -0.27 -23.44 9.62
C PHE A 70 -0.05 -24.59 8.62
N ARG A 71 0.95 -25.44 8.87
CA ARG A 71 1.27 -26.57 7.99
C ARG A 71 0.14 -27.59 7.94
N ASP A 72 -0.40 -27.95 9.10
CA ASP A 72 -1.51 -28.90 9.21
C ASP A 72 -2.78 -28.35 8.54
N TYR A 73 -3.08 -27.06 8.75
CA TYR A 73 -4.19 -26.38 8.08
C TYR A 73 -4.03 -26.40 6.56
N CYS A 74 -2.86 -26.01 6.05
CA CYS A 74 -2.61 -25.99 4.62
C CYS A 74 -2.62 -27.39 4.00
N PHE A 75 -2.17 -28.41 4.73
CA PHE A 75 -2.27 -29.80 4.29
C PHE A 75 -3.73 -30.26 4.18
N GLY A 76 -4.57 -29.96 5.17
CA GLY A 76 -6.00 -30.24 5.11
C GLY A 76 -6.67 -29.57 3.90
N GLN A 77 -6.41 -28.28 3.69
CA GLN A 77 -6.92 -27.53 2.53
C GLN A 77 -6.39 -28.05 1.19
N HIS A 78 -5.18 -28.62 1.16
CA HIS A 78 -4.63 -29.28 -0.03
C HIS A 78 -5.39 -30.57 -0.37
N LEU A 79 -5.71 -31.39 0.64
CA LEU A 79 -6.52 -32.60 0.43
C LEU A 79 -7.93 -32.27 -0.10
N GLU A 80 -8.45 -31.10 0.24
CA GLU A 80 -9.73 -30.57 -0.27
C GLU A 80 -9.61 -29.89 -1.65
N GLY A 81 -8.41 -29.85 -2.24
CA GLY A 81 -8.13 -29.24 -3.54
C GLY A 81 -8.19 -27.71 -3.55
N GLN A 82 -8.18 -27.06 -2.38
CA GLN A 82 -8.23 -25.60 -2.27
C GLN A 82 -6.84 -24.98 -2.39
N PHE A 83 -5.83 -25.66 -1.83
CA PHE A 83 -4.44 -25.22 -1.84
C PHE A 83 -3.55 -26.18 -2.61
N ASN A 84 -2.52 -25.61 -3.23
CA ASN A 84 -1.40 -26.36 -3.78
C ASN A 84 -0.11 -25.87 -3.14
N GLN A 85 0.82 -26.80 -2.95
CA GLN A 85 2.18 -26.44 -2.58
C GLN A 85 2.89 -25.79 -3.77
N GLY A 86 3.62 -24.71 -3.51
CA GLY A 86 4.47 -24.04 -4.45
C GLY A 86 4.16 -22.56 -4.57
N GLY A 87 4.74 -21.94 -5.58
CA GLY A 87 4.53 -20.53 -5.83
C GLY A 87 5.62 -20.00 -6.73
N ARG A 88 5.33 -18.89 -7.37
CA ARG A 88 6.27 -18.28 -8.32
C ARG A 88 7.54 -17.74 -7.65
N ARG A 89 7.50 -17.49 -6.34
CA ARG A 89 8.67 -17.05 -5.55
C ARG A 89 9.52 -18.22 -5.06
N ASN A 90 8.92 -19.24 -4.45
CA ASN A 90 9.62 -20.46 -4.01
C ASN A 90 8.63 -21.62 -3.77
N SER A 91 9.17 -22.82 -3.55
CA SER A 91 8.39 -24.07 -3.34
C SER A 91 7.75 -24.22 -1.95
N ALA A 92 8.12 -23.40 -0.97
CA ALA A 92 7.53 -23.42 0.36
C ALA A 92 6.20 -22.66 0.42
N TRP A 93 5.93 -21.79 -0.56
CA TRP A 93 4.70 -21.01 -0.61
C TRP A 93 3.47 -21.89 -0.84
N VAL A 94 2.31 -21.30 -0.60
CA VAL A 94 1.00 -21.91 -0.87
C VAL A 94 0.33 -21.14 -2.00
N VAL A 95 -0.26 -21.86 -2.95
CA VAL A 95 -1.03 -21.31 -4.07
C VAL A 95 -2.51 -21.63 -3.88
N SER A 96 -3.38 -20.63 -4.06
CA SER A 96 -4.83 -20.84 -4.20
C SER A 96 -5.37 -20.07 -5.42
N GLN A 97 -6.37 -20.64 -6.09
CA GLN A 97 -7.00 -20.02 -7.26
C GLN A 97 -8.08 -19.04 -6.81
N LEU A 98 -8.03 -17.80 -7.29
CA LEU A 98 -9.04 -16.76 -7.03
C LEU A 98 -10.23 -16.91 -7.99
N LYS A 99 -10.91 -18.05 -7.91
CA LYS A 99 -12.06 -18.37 -8.77
C LYS A 99 -13.19 -17.37 -8.51
N HIS A 100 -13.58 -16.61 -9.54
CA HIS A 100 -14.71 -15.67 -9.51
C HIS A 100 -14.57 -14.50 -8.51
N GLU A 101 -13.36 -14.21 -8.01
CA GLU A 101 -13.14 -13.07 -7.12
C GLU A 101 -12.62 -11.82 -7.84
N LEU A 102 -12.04 -11.99 -9.02
CA LEU A 102 -11.44 -10.95 -9.84
C LEU A 102 -11.99 -10.99 -11.26
N ASN A 103 -11.78 -9.91 -12.00
CA ASN A 103 -12.27 -9.78 -13.38
C ASN A 103 -11.55 -10.73 -14.36
N TYR A 104 -10.34 -11.16 -14.00
CA TYR A 104 -9.51 -12.06 -14.78
C TYR A 104 -9.08 -13.25 -13.93
N PRO A 105 -8.86 -14.43 -14.54
CA PRO A 105 -8.33 -15.59 -13.81
C PRO A 105 -7.02 -15.24 -13.13
N ALA A 106 -6.93 -15.52 -11.83
CA ALA A 106 -5.78 -15.20 -11.02
C ALA A 106 -5.56 -16.25 -9.93
N GLU A 107 -4.34 -16.31 -9.45
CA GLU A 107 -3.94 -17.10 -8.29
C GLU A 107 -3.35 -16.17 -7.24
N ILE A 108 -3.51 -16.53 -5.97
CA ILE A 108 -2.81 -15.88 -4.86
C ILE A 108 -1.79 -16.86 -4.30
N ASN A 109 -0.56 -16.39 -4.22
CA ASN A 109 0.52 -17.12 -3.57
C ASN A 109 0.81 -16.44 -2.25
N PHE A 110 0.95 -17.20 -1.16
CA PHE A 110 1.23 -16.61 0.15
C PHE A 110 2.13 -17.48 1.02
N TYR A 111 2.80 -16.83 1.97
CA TYR A 111 3.55 -17.49 3.03
C TYR A 111 3.67 -16.60 4.28
N PRO A 112 3.48 -17.15 5.49
CA PRO A 112 3.55 -16.40 6.73
C PRO A 112 4.97 -15.99 7.12
N GLU A 113 5.05 -14.90 7.91
CA GLU A 113 6.21 -14.53 8.69
C GLU A 113 5.97 -14.94 10.14
N PHE A 114 6.91 -15.70 10.69
CA PHE A 114 6.84 -16.19 12.06
C PHE A 114 7.78 -15.42 12.99
N LYS A 115 7.29 -15.15 14.20
CA LYS A 115 8.11 -14.73 15.33
C LYS A 115 7.71 -15.53 16.56
N GLN A 116 8.69 -16.16 17.22
CA GLN A 116 8.46 -17.01 18.39
C GLN A 116 7.37 -18.08 18.12
N ASP A 117 7.46 -18.73 16.96
CA ASP A 117 6.50 -19.75 16.51
C ASP A 117 5.05 -19.25 16.40
N SER A 118 4.87 -18.01 15.95
CA SER A 118 3.55 -17.41 15.76
C SER A 118 3.52 -16.53 14.53
N ILE A 119 2.47 -16.62 13.72
CA ILE A 119 2.25 -15.75 12.56
C ILE A 119 2.12 -14.31 13.04
N THR A 120 3.07 -13.46 12.65
CA THR A 120 3.04 -12.00 12.88
C THR A 120 2.85 -11.20 11.61
N GLY A 121 3.07 -11.83 10.46
CA GLY A 121 2.88 -11.24 9.15
C GLY A 121 2.51 -12.29 8.11
N LEU A 122 2.03 -11.84 6.97
CA LEU A 122 1.74 -12.69 5.82
C LEU A 122 2.18 -11.96 4.56
N ASN A 123 3.09 -12.56 3.80
CA ASN A 123 3.40 -12.10 2.46
C ASN A 123 2.48 -12.81 1.48
N ALA A 124 1.84 -12.05 0.60
CA ALA A 124 1.02 -12.58 -0.47
C ALA A 124 1.25 -11.83 -1.78
N SER A 125 1.00 -12.49 -2.90
CA SER A 125 1.10 -11.92 -4.24
C SER A 125 -0.01 -12.49 -5.09
N ILE A 126 -0.79 -11.61 -5.74
CA ILE A 126 -1.81 -11.98 -6.72
C ILE A 126 -1.18 -11.96 -8.10
N TYR A 127 -1.26 -13.09 -8.79
CA TYR A 127 -0.76 -13.31 -10.14
C TYR A 127 -1.93 -13.53 -11.08
N TYR A 128 -2.01 -12.71 -12.13
CA TYR A 128 -3.01 -12.87 -13.17
C TYR A 128 -2.51 -13.88 -14.20
N VAL A 129 -3.35 -14.88 -14.49
CA VAL A 129 -3.04 -15.92 -15.47
C VAL A 129 -3.03 -15.27 -16.86
N ASN A 130 -1.98 -15.54 -17.63
CA ASN A 130 -1.74 -14.96 -18.97
C ASN A 130 -1.56 -13.44 -19.00
N ALA A 131 -1.23 -12.79 -17.87
CA ALA A 131 -0.83 -11.38 -17.90
C ALA A 131 0.55 -11.23 -18.55
N HIS A 132 0.57 -10.84 -19.82
CA HIS A 132 1.79 -10.50 -20.53
C HIS A 132 1.98 -8.98 -20.55
N TYR A 133 3.21 -8.52 -20.31
CA TYR A 133 3.56 -7.09 -20.29
C TYR A 133 3.17 -6.32 -21.58
N GLN A 134 3.05 -7.03 -22.70
CA GLN A 134 2.74 -6.45 -24.00
C GLN A 134 1.23 -6.44 -24.33
N ASP A 135 0.40 -7.11 -23.53
CA ASP A 135 -1.04 -7.06 -23.71
C ASP A 135 -1.56 -5.79 -23.02
N HIS A 136 -2.02 -4.83 -23.82
CA HIS A 136 -2.63 -3.58 -23.36
C HIS A 136 -3.88 -3.79 -22.47
N THR A 137 -4.27 -5.05 -22.25
CA THR A 137 -5.32 -5.50 -21.33
C THR A 137 -4.91 -5.36 -19.86
N PHE A 138 -3.61 -5.51 -19.55
CA PHE A 138 -3.09 -5.57 -18.18
C PHE A 138 -2.26 -4.34 -17.84
N HIS A 139 -2.92 -3.17 -17.78
CA HIS A 139 -2.30 -1.98 -17.23
C HIS A 139 -2.13 -2.11 -15.72
N LEU A 140 -0.95 -1.73 -15.20
CA LEU A 140 -0.60 -1.81 -13.78
C LEU A 140 -1.65 -1.17 -12.88
N ASP A 141 -2.19 -0.02 -13.31
CA ASP A 141 -3.25 0.70 -12.61
C ASP A 141 -4.55 -0.11 -12.55
N SER A 142 -4.92 -0.82 -13.62
CA SER A 142 -6.12 -1.67 -13.66
C SER A 142 -5.98 -2.89 -12.74
N LEU A 143 -4.83 -3.56 -12.76
CA LEU A 143 -4.57 -4.71 -11.88
C LEU A 143 -4.55 -4.31 -10.40
N LEU A 144 -3.92 -3.17 -10.11
CA LEU A 144 -3.88 -2.61 -8.77
C LEU A 144 -5.29 -2.24 -8.30
N GLN A 145 -6.09 -1.61 -9.15
CA GLN A 145 -7.47 -1.26 -8.81
C GLN A 145 -8.34 -2.50 -8.52
N ASP A 146 -8.19 -3.56 -9.31
CA ASP A 146 -8.92 -4.82 -9.11
C ASP A 146 -8.56 -5.45 -7.75
N VAL A 147 -7.28 -5.46 -7.38
CA VAL A 147 -6.83 -5.95 -6.07
C VAL A 147 -7.28 -5.03 -4.92
N LEU A 148 -7.30 -3.71 -5.12
CA LEU A 148 -7.83 -2.78 -4.12
C LEU A 148 -9.31 -3.09 -3.84
N HIS A 149 -10.13 -3.32 -4.86
CA HIS A 149 -11.53 -3.72 -4.66
C HIS A 149 -11.67 -5.07 -3.95
N LEU A 150 -10.82 -6.05 -4.30
CA LEU A 150 -10.81 -7.35 -3.63
C LEU A 150 -10.51 -7.21 -2.13
N VAL A 151 -9.51 -6.41 -1.76
CA VAL A 151 -9.18 -6.17 -0.36
C VAL A 151 -10.31 -5.40 0.36
N GLU A 152 -11.05 -4.53 -0.32
CA GLU A 152 -12.23 -3.87 0.29
C GLU A 152 -13.35 -4.86 0.56
N LYS A 153 -13.57 -5.81 -0.36
CA LYS A 153 -14.53 -6.89 -0.18
C LYS A 153 -14.17 -7.76 1.03
N TRP A 154 -12.89 -8.07 1.22
CA TRP A 154 -12.43 -8.90 2.34
C TRP A 154 -12.45 -8.17 3.69
N TYR A 155 -12.13 -6.87 3.71
CA TYR A 155 -11.81 -6.17 4.97
C TYR A 155 -12.49 -4.81 5.15
N GLY A 156 -13.45 -4.47 4.30
CA GLY A 156 -14.18 -3.21 4.30
C GLY A 156 -13.47 -2.09 3.53
N PRO A 157 -14.15 -0.96 3.31
CA PRO A 157 -13.68 0.10 2.43
C PRO A 157 -12.51 0.92 3.00
N GLY A 158 -11.78 1.60 2.11
CA GLY A 158 -10.86 2.69 2.43
C GLY A 158 -9.38 2.31 2.52
N TYR A 159 -8.54 3.23 2.00
CA TYR A 159 -7.07 3.14 1.94
C TYR A 159 -6.42 4.51 2.12
N TYR A 160 -5.14 4.47 2.53
CA TYR A 160 -4.23 5.61 2.45
C TYR A 160 -3.20 5.36 1.36
N LYS A 161 -3.08 6.31 0.43
CA LYS A 161 -2.00 6.31 -0.55
C LYS A 161 -0.77 6.97 0.07
N ILE A 162 0.30 6.19 0.23
CA ILE A 162 1.56 6.66 0.80
C ILE A 162 2.59 6.73 -0.32
N LYS A 163 3.26 7.88 -0.43
CA LYS A 163 4.36 8.02 -1.36
C LYS A 163 5.49 7.08 -0.97
N SER A 164 5.97 6.30 -1.94
CA SER A 164 7.13 5.45 -1.69
C SER A 164 8.34 6.32 -1.32
N PRO A 165 9.07 6.02 -0.23
CA PRO A 165 10.31 6.71 0.11
C PRO A 165 11.45 6.36 -0.86
N VAL A 166 11.29 5.28 -1.65
CA VAL A 166 12.25 4.87 -2.67
C VAL A 166 11.93 5.59 -3.97
N LYS A 167 12.83 6.47 -4.39
CA LYS A 167 12.82 7.11 -5.73
C LYS A 167 12.72 5.98 -6.77
N TYR A 168 11.73 6.03 -7.66
CA TYR A 168 11.41 5.01 -8.68
C TYR A 168 10.59 3.77 -8.24
N LYS A 169 10.05 3.73 -7.02
CA LYS A 169 8.98 2.79 -6.69
C LYS A 169 7.64 3.52 -6.69
N ASP A 170 6.61 2.83 -7.16
CA ASP A 170 5.25 3.34 -7.16
C ASP A 170 4.75 3.58 -5.74
N ASP A 171 3.78 4.49 -5.63
CA ASP A 171 3.07 4.75 -4.39
C ASP A 171 2.40 3.46 -3.88
N VAL A 172 2.38 3.28 -2.56
CA VAL A 172 1.78 2.11 -1.92
C VAL A 172 0.43 2.47 -1.33
N TYR A 173 -0.48 1.52 -1.32
CA TYR A 173 -1.79 1.67 -0.69
C TYR A 173 -1.78 0.91 0.63
N VAL A 174 -2.22 1.57 1.70
CA VAL A 174 -2.21 0.97 3.03
C VAL A 174 -3.61 1.01 3.62
N LYS A 175 -4.05 -0.14 4.08
CA LYS A 175 -5.23 -0.30 4.92
C LYS A 175 -4.79 -0.63 6.34
N VAL A 176 -5.37 0.04 7.32
CA VAL A 176 -5.22 -0.32 8.74
C VAL A 176 -6.59 -0.49 9.34
N ASN A 177 -6.81 -1.60 10.04
CA ASN A 177 -8.00 -1.82 10.84
C ASN A 177 -7.62 -2.54 12.15
N GLY A 178 -7.84 -1.87 13.28
CA GLY A 178 -7.38 -2.38 14.58
C GLY A 178 -5.86 -2.61 14.59
N ASN A 179 -5.42 -3.82 14.92
CA ASN A 179 -4.00 -4.22 14.92
C ASN A 179 -3.47 -4.69 13.55
N ARG A 180 -4.29 -4.78 12.51
CA ARG A 180 -3.86 -5.31 11.21
C ARG A 180 -3.57 -4.18 10.23
N ARG A 181 -2.38 -4.23 9.63
CA ARG A 181 -2.01 -3.43 8.46
C ARG A 181 -1.94 -4.33 7.23
N ILE A 182 -2.43 -3.85 6.10
CA ILE A 182 -2.31 -4.47 4.78
C ILE A 182 -1.70 -3.43 3.85
N THR A 183 -0.49 -3.69 3.38
CA THR A 183 0.21 -2.86 2.38
C THR A 183 0.05 -3.51 1.01
N ILE A 184 -0.40 -2.74 0.02
CA ILE A 184 -0.72 -3.20 -1.33
C ILE A 184 0.09 -2.39 -2.30
N TYR A 185 0.83 -3.06 -3.19
CA TYR A 185 1.69 -2.39 -4.16
C TYR A 185 1.95 -3.26 -5.37
N PRO A 186 2.04 -2.65 -6.56
CA PRO A 186 2.43 -3.36 -7.76
C PRO A 186 3.87 -3.88 -7.65
N ASP A 187 4.15 -5.02 -8.29
CA ASP A 187 5.52 -5.42 -8.55
C ASP A 187 6.14 -4.64 -9.73
N GLN A 188 7.46 -4.51 -9.75
CA GLN A 188 8.19 -3.81 -10.81
C GLN A 188 8.01 -4.44 -12.19
N SER A 189 7.73 -5.75 -12.26
CA SER A 189 7.46 -6.44 -13.53
C SER A 189 6.10 -6.08 -14.16
N GLY A 190 5.21 -5.45 -13.38
CA GLY A 190 3.86 -5.10 -13.82
C GLY A 190 2.87 -6.25 -13.91
N GLN A 191 3.25 -7.49 -13.53
CA GLN A 191 2.45 -8.70 -13.74
C GLN A 191 1.77 -9.23 -12.46
N MET A 192 2.10 -8.65 -11.31
CA MET A 192 1.57 -9.10 -10.02
C MET A 192 1.39 -7.91 -9.08
N VAL A 193 0.49 -8.07 -8.12
CA VAL A 193 0.27 -7.12 -7.03
C VAL A 193 0.59 -7.82 -5.72
N ASN A 194 1.45 -7.20 -4.92
CA ASN A 194 1.86 -7.72 -3.62
C ASN A 194 0.93 -7.20 -2.52
N LEU A 195 0.65 -8.05 -1.54
CA LEU A 195 -0.05 -7.74 -0.31
C LEU A 195 0.85 -8.16 0.86
N TRP A 196 1.08 -7.26 1.81
CA TRP A 196 1.83 -7.55 3.01
C TRP A 196 1.01 -7.23 4.25
N TYR A 197 0.66 -8.27 4.98
CA TYR A 197 -0.10 -8.20 6.21
C TYR A 197 0.86 -8.15 7.39
N VAL A 198 0.60 -7.27 8.36
CA VAL A 198 1.40 -7.14 9.58
C VAL A 198 0.51 -6.94 10.79
N ASN A 199 0.79 -7.68 11.86
CA ASN A 199 0.24 -7.40 13.19
C ASN A 199 1.05 -6.28 13.84
N LEU A 200 0.47 -5.09 13.87
CA LEU A 200 1.09 -3.86 14.37
C LEU A 200 1.41 -3.87 15.87
N ARG A 201 0.92 -4.87 16.62
CA ARG A 201 1.20 -5.01 18.06
C ARG A 201 2.44 -5.84 18.35
N VAL A 202 2.95 -6.58 17.37
CA VAL A 202 4.18 -7.36 17.53
C VAL A 202 5.34 -6.54 16.97
N LYS A 203 6.24 -6.12 17.85
CA LYS A 203 7.51 -5.45 17.51
C LYS A 203 8.59 -6.50 17.43
#